data_AF-A0A1I2SE99-F1
#
_entry.id   AF-A0A1I2SE99-F1
#
_cell.length_a   1.000
_cell.length_b   1.000
_cell.length_c   1.000
_cell.angle_alpha   90.00
_cell.angle_beta   90.00
_cell.angle_gamma   90.00
#
_symmetry.space_group_name_H-M   'P 1'
#
loop_
_entity.id
_entity.type
_entity.pdbx_description
1 polymer ?
#
loop_
_entity_poly.entity_id
_entity_poly.type
_entity_poly.pdbx_seq_one_letter_code
_entity_poly.pdbx_strand_id
1 'polypeptide(L)' 'MSETIIYTKTGCPYCQKALADYRAKGISFKEINTSEDVAAKLLVREKYGATKVPVIVRDGKLISTGYNGGG' A
#
# COMPACT_ATOMS: atom_id res chain seq x y z
N MET A 1 -4.45 -18.32 4.00
CA MET A 1 -3.69 -17.77 2.87
C MET A 1 -3.50 -16.28 3.16
N SER A 2 -2.29 -15.80 3.41
CA SER A 2 -2.08 -14.38 3.75
C SER A 2 -2.16 -13.52 2.49
N GLU A 3 -3.23 -12.77 2.30
CA GLU A 3 -3.32 -11.82 1.19
C GLU A 3 -2.64 -10.51 1.59
N THR A 4 -1.56 -10.15 0.88
CA THR A 4 -0.91 -8.85 1.05
C THR A 4 -1.36 -7.92 -0.06
N ILE A 5 -1.80 -6.72 0.27
CA ILE A 5 -2.20 -5.69 -0.68
C ILE A 5 -1.35 -4.45 -0.42
N ILE A 6 -0.72 -3.93 -1.47
CA ILE A 6 0.10 -2.74 -1.43
C ILE A 6 -0.60 -1.68 -2.27
N TYR A 7 -1.13 -0.67 -1.59
CA TYR A 7 -1.71 0.49 -2.24
C TYR A 7 -0.63 1.50 -2.56
N THR A 8 -0.54 1.83 -3.84
CA THR A 8 0.48 2.72 -4.39
C THR A 8 -0.18 3.91 -5.09
N LYS A 9 0.64 4.86 -5.51
CA LYS A 9 0.21 5.99 -6.32
C LYS A 9 1.22 6.21 -7.44
N THR A 10 0.74 6.52 -8.63
CA THR A 10 1.57 6.98 -9.75
C THR A 10 2.45 8.16 -9.34
N GLY A 11 3.75 8.08 -9.64
CA GLY A 11 4.72 9.14 -9.35
C GLY A 11 5.34 9.12 -7.94
N CYS A 12 5.17 8.05 -7.16
CA CYS A 12 5.76 7.95 -5.82
C CYS A 12 6.96 6.97 -5.80
N PRO A 13 8.21 7.45 -5.63
CA PRO A 13 9.41 6.58 -5.65
C PRO A 13 9.43 5.58 -4.48
N TYR A 14 8.82 5.95 -3.34
CA TYR A 14 8.71 5.07 -2.17
C TYR A 14 7.80 3.85 -2.43
N CYS A 15 6.77 4.01 -3.27
CA CYS A 15 5.89 2.90 -3.63
C CYS A 15 6.66 1.83 -4.42
N GLN A 16 7.45 2.23 -5.42
CA GLN A 16 8.27 1.31 -6.20
C GLN A 16 9.28 0.56 -5.32
N LYS A 17 9.90 1.23 -4.33
CA LYS A 17 10.76 0.56 -3.35
C LYS A 17 10.02 -0.49 -2.55
N ALA A 18 8.84 -0.19 -2.02
CA ALA A 18 8.04 -1.17 -1.27
C ALA A 18 7.68 -2.38 -2.13
N LEU A 19 7.25 -2.16 -3.37
CA LEU A 19 6.94 -3.25 -4.31
C LEU A 19 8.16 -4.12 -4.60
N ALA A 20 9.31 -3.50 -4.88
CA ALA A 20 10.56 -4.22 -5.14
C ALA A 20 11.02 -5.03 -3.93
N ASP A 21 10.92 -4.46 -2.71
CA ASP A 21 11.29 -5.13 -1.46
C ASP A 21 10.43 -6.40 -1.23
N TYR A 22 9.12 -6.30 -1.44
CA TYR A 22 8.24 -7.46 -1.32
C TYR A 22 8.46 -8.50 -2.43
N ARG A 23 8.75 -8.07 -3.67
CA ARG A 23 9.11 -9.00 -4.77
C ARG A 23 10.41 -9.71 -4.47
N ALA A 24 11.42 -8.98 -3.97
CA ALA A 24 12.70 -9.55 -3.59
C ALA A 24 12.57 -10.55 -2.44
N LYS A 25 11.63 -10.31 -1.51
CA LYS A 25 11.29 -11.25 -0.43
C LYS A 25 10.47 -12.47 -0.90
N GLY A 26 10.03 -12.52 -2.16
CA GLY A 26 9.20 -13.60 -2.68
C GLY A 26 7.80 -13.65 -2.05
N ILE A 27 7.32 -12.53 -1.50
CA ILE A 27 6.00 -12.46 -0.87
C ILE A 27 4.98 -12.18 -1.97
N SER A 28 3.92 -12.98 -2.06
CA SER A 28 2.79 -12.66 -2.93
C SER A 28 2.04 -11.46 -2.39
N PHE A 29 1.97 -10.39 -3.18
CA PHE A 29 1.20 -9.21 -2.87
C PHE A 29 0.47 -8.68 -4.11
N LYS A 30 -0.61 -7.94 -3.88
CA LYS A 30 -1.42 -7.29 -4.91
C LYS A 30 -1.15 -5.79 -4.89
N GLU A 31 -0.67 -5.25 -5.99
CA GLU A 31 -0.51 -3.81 -6.16
C GLU A 31 -1.86 -3.19 -6.57
N ILE A 32 -2.27 -2.11 -5.89
CA ILE A 32 -3.47 -1.35 -6.23
C ILE A 32 -3.12 0.13 -6.35
N ASN A 33 -3.28 0.69 -7.55
CA ASN A 33 -3.00 2.10 -7.79
C ASN A 33 -4.18 2.98 -7.35
N THR A 34 -4.05 3.61 -6.19
CA THR A 34 -5.04 4.56 -5.65
C THR A 34 -5.14 5.87 -6.44
N SER A 35 -4.22 6.11 -7.37
CA SER A 35 -4.25 7.26 -8.27
C SER A 35 -5.21 7.05 -9.44
N GLU A 36 -5.35 5.80 -9.89
CA GLU A 36 -6.26 5.41 -10.97
C GLU A 36 -7.58 4.90 -10.41
N ASP A 37 -7.54 4.29 -9.22
CA ASP A 37 -8.70 3.69 -8.57
C ASP A 37 -9.14 4.51 -7.36
N VAL A 38 -10.15 5.36 -7.58
CA VAL A 38 -10.71 6.25 -6.54
C VAL A 38 -11.37 5.44 -5.43
N ALA A 39 -11.96 4.29 -5.74
CA ALA A 39 -12.56 3.41 -4.74
C ALA A 39 -11.49 2.83 -3.81
N ALA A 40 -10.35 2.39 -4.34
CA ALA A 40 -9.21 1.97 -3.51
C ALA A 40 -8.71 3.10 -2.61
N LYS A 41 -8.63 4.34 -3.11
CA LYS A 41 -8.24 5.51 -2.32
C LYS A 41 -9.21 5.79 -1.17
N LEU A 42 -10.51 5.74 -1.43
CA LEU A 42 -11.56 5.91 -0.42
C LEU A 42 -11.50 4.79 0.62
N LEU A 43 -11.40 3.55 0.17
CA LEU A 43 -11.27 2.38 1.04
C LEU A 43 -10.05 2.53 1.96
N VAL A 44 -8.89 2.94 1.44
CA VAL A 44 -7.69 3.12 2.25
C VAL A 44 -7.89 4.22 3.30
N ARG A 45 -8.56 5.31 2.92
CA ARG A 45 -8.86 6.42 3.82
C ARG A 45 -9.90 6.04 4.89
N GLU A 46 -10.98 5.37 4.52
CA GLU A 46 -12.06 5.00 5.45
C GLU A 46 -11.69 3.80 6.31
N LYS A 47 -11.12 2.75 5.71
CA LYS A 47 -10.81 1.49 6.39
C LYS A 47 -9.55 1.58 7.23
N TYR A 48 -8.54 2.32 6.76
CA TYR A 48 -7.23 2.38 7.41
C TYR A 48 -6.87 3.77 7.93
N GLY A 49 -7.69 4.79 7.70
CA GLY A 49 -7.39 6.17 8.12
C GLY A 49 -6.18 6.76 7.38
N ALA A 50 -5.67 6.08 6.35
CA ALA A 50 -4.40 6.42 5.74
C ALA A 50 -4.60 7.34 4.55
N THR A 51 -3.94 8.49 4.57
CA THR A 51 -3.91 9.45 3.46
C THR A 51 -2.56 9.46 2.73
N LYS A 52 -1.55 8.78 3.27
CA LYS A 52 -0.19 8.70 2.72
C LYS A 52 0.08 7.29 2.20
N VAL A 53 0.66 7.24 1.00
CA VAL A 53 1.17 6.00 0.37
C VAL A 53 2.70 5.88 0.56
N PRO A 54 3.29 4.67 0.47
CA PRO A 54 2.64 3.37 0.27
C PRO A 54 1.84 2.91 1.49
N VAL A 55 0.71 2.24 1.25
CA VAL A 55 -0.08 1.59 2.31
C VAL A 55 -0.04 0.09 2.12
N ILE A 56 0.48 -0.62 3.11
CA ILE A 56 0.63 -2.06 3.09
C ILE A 56 -0.41 -2.64 4.03
N VAL A 57 -1.24 -3.50 3.47
CA VAL A 57 -2.28 -4.23 4.16
C VAL A 57 -1.95 -5.71 4.03
N ARG A 58 -2.07 -6.46 5.11
CA ARG A 58 -1.92 -7.91 5.10
C ARG A 58 -3.07 -8.52 5.87
N ASP A 59 -3.78 -9.45 5.24
CA ASP A 59 -4.90 -10.16 5.86
C ASP A 59 -6.00 -9.20 6.35
N GLY A 60 -6.24 -8.13 5.57
CA GLY A 60 -7.18 -7.07 5.94
C GLY A 60 -6.72 -6.13 7.07
N LYS A 61 -5.57 -6.39 7.71
CA LYS A 61 -4.95 -5.50 8.70
C LYS A 61 -3.96 -4.54 8.07
N LEU A 62 -4.00 -3.29 8.50
CA LEU A 62 -2.97 -2.32 8.20
C LEU A 62 -1.64 -2.75 8.84
N ILE A 63 -0.61 -2.95 8.03
CA ILE A 63 0.74 -3.30 8.52
C ILE A 63 1.61 -2.07 8.56
N SER A 64 1.55 -1.23 7.54
CA SER A 64 2.39 -0.06 7.43
C SER A 64 1.77 1.00 6.52
N THR A 65 1.86 2.26 6.92
CA THR A 65 1.39 3.42 6.16
C THR A 65 2.49 4.46 6.11
N GLY A 66 2.89 4.85 4.90
CA GLY A 66 3.89 5.89 4.69
C GLY A 66 5.31 5.43 5.01
N TYR A 67 6.12 5.25 3.97
CA TYR A 67 7.56 5.11 4.13
C TYR A 67 8.17 6.49 4.39
N ASN A 68 7.82 7.11 5.52
CA ASN A 68 8.52 8.14 6.28
C ASN A 68 7.52 8.75 7.27
N GLY A 69 7.74 8.51 8.56
CA GLY A 69 6.90 8.99 9.64
C GLY A 69 6.69 10.50 9.58
N GLY A 70 5.47 10.94 9.79
CA GLY A 70 5.18 12.34 9.93
C GLY A 70 3.78 12.50 10.47
N GLY A 71 3.71 12.49 11.80
CA GLY A 71 2.69 13.09 12.67
C GLY A 71 1.25 12.73 12.41
#